data_AF-A2SPZ5-F1
#
_entry.id   AF-A2SPZ5-F1
#
_cell.length_a   1.000
_cell.length_b   1.000
_cell.length_c   1.000
_cell.angle_alpha   90.00
_cell.angle_beta   90.00
_cell.angle_gamma   90.00
#
_symmetry.space_group_name_H-M   'P 1'
#
loop_
_entity.id
_entity.type
_entity.pdbx_description
1 polymer ?
#
loop_
_entity_poly.entity_id
_entity_poly.type
_entity_poly.pdbx_seq_one_letter_code
_entity_poly.pdbx_strand_id
1 'polypeptide(L)'
;MFILASPCVLHENLRADGITTDEDREVFIKCRKRCEEFGIDIVPLPCPETLYLGTPRSPGSFTERLDTPEFSALLDRLEEEVRDLISVKGEPICILGVNSSPTCGVTTTYFTNEKSVGPGVFLKRFSHFCAVDARVFAKYRIYLASPLFSEAERRYNAYLVEVLRQNFFFVYLPQEAADTEDGREGSREQIIYEKNLSELKRADIVVGVIDGSDADSGTAWEMGYAFASGKRVIALRTDFRKFSGNERVNLMLEMEAEVVLNVDELVSALGFHPLP
;
A
#
# COMPACT_ATOMS: atom_id res chain seq x y z
N MET A 1 -6.06 17.24 4.97
CA MET A 1 -4.91 16.33 4.84
C MET A 1 -4.83 15.91 3.39
N PHE A 2 -3.64 15.82 2.80
CA PHE A 2 -3.53 15.63 1.35
C PHE A 2 -2.32 14.77 0.96
N ILE A 3 -2.37 14.24 -0.25
CA ILE A 3 -1.22 13.68 -0.96
C ILE A 3 -0.87 14.55 -2.16
N LEU A 4 0.40 14.56 -2.53
CA LEU A 4 0.82 15.00 -3.86
C LEU A 4 0.81 13.80 -4.78
N ALA A 5 0.20 13.89 -5.97
CA ALA A 5 0.09 12.73 -6.85
C ALA A 5 0.54 13.05 -8.27
N SER A 6 1.30 12.14 -8.87
CA SER A 6 1.54 12.14 -10.31
C SER A 6 0.22 12.27 -11.06
N PRO A 7 0.06 13.27 -11.94
CA PRO A 7 -1.25 13.61 -12.48
C PRO A 7 -1.83 12.53 -13.39
N CYS A 8 -1.01 11.58 -13.86
CA CYS A 8 -1.46 10.38 -14.56
C CYS A 8 -2.34 9.43 -13.74
N VAL A 9 -2.27 9.49 -12.39
CA VAL A 9 -3.19 8.76 -11.51
C VAL A 9 -4.61 9.32 -11.61
N LEU A 10 -4.74 10.60 -11.94
CA LEU A 10 -6.04 11.26 -12.14
C LEU A 10 -6.50 11.15 -13.60
N HIS A 11 -5.58 11.30 -14.53
CA HIS A 11 -5.81 11.39 -15.97
C HIS A 11 -4.83 10.51 -16.74
N GLU A 12 -5.24 9.28 -17.09
CA GLU A 12 -4.33 8.29 -17.70
C GLU A 12 -3.70 8.74 -19.03
N ASN A 13 -4.38 9.63 -19.76
CA ASN A 13 -3.91 10.21 -21.03
C ASN A 13 -2.69 11.14 -20.85
N LEU A 14 -2.27 11.42 -19.61
CA LEU A 14 -1.02 12.11 -19.33
C LEU A 14 0.19 11.16 -19.30
N ARG A 15 0.00 9.84 -19.35
CA ARG A 15 1.09 8.89 -19.60
C ARG A 15 1.46 8.88 -21.08
N ALA A 16 2.63 8.33 -21.39
CA ALA A 16 3.01 8.06 -22.77
C ALA A 16 2.00 7.08 -23.42
N ASP A 17 1.86 7.17 -24.74
CA ASP A 17 0.92 6.34 -25.47
C ASP A 17 1.35 4.87 -25.46
N GLY A 18 0.36 3.98 -25.35
CA GLY A 18 0.55 2.53 -25.50
C GLY A 18 1.15 1.81 -24.28
N ILE A 19 1.38 2.49 -23.16
CA ILE A 19 1.98 1.87 -21.95
C ILE A 19 1.02 1.67 -20.77
N THR A 20 -0.18 2.27 -20.81
CA THR A 20 -1.17 2.10 -19.73
C THR A 20 -1.97 0.82 -19.94
N THR A 21 -1.79 -0.14 -19.04
CA THR A 21 -2.51 -1.43 -19.04
C THR A 21 -3.84 -1.32 -18.26
N ASP A 22 -4.73 -2.31 -18.41
CA ASP A 22 -5.97 -2.35 -17.62
C ASP A 22 -5.68 -2.50 -16.12
N GLU A 23 -4.63 -3.22 -15.75
CA GLU A 23 -4.17 -3.32 -14.38
C GLU A 23 -3.74 -1.95 -13.82
N ASP A 24 -3.06 -1.12 -14.62
CA ASP A 24 -2.70 0.24 -14.19
C ASP A 24 -3.96 1.10 -13.95
N ARG A 25 -4.99 0.95 -14.78
CA ARG A 25 -6.28 1.65 -14.59
C ARG A 25 -6.95 1.25 -13.29
N GLU A 26 -6.99 -0.04 -13.00
CA GLU A 26 -7.52 -0.56 -11.73
C GLU A 26 -6.76 -0.01 -10.53
N VAL A 27 -5.42 0.04 -10.62
CA VAL A 27 -4.55 0.63 -9.59
C VAL A 27 -4.88 2.10 -9.37
N PHE A 28 -5.01 2.91 -10.42
CA PHE A 28 -5.34 4.33 -10.30
C PHE A 28 -6.75 4.54 -9.72
N ILE A 29 -7.72 3.71 -10.11
CA ILE A 29 -9.06 3.72 -9.50
C ILE A 29 -8.96 3.40 -8.00
N LYS A 30 -8.22 2.36 -7.60
CA LYS A 30 -8.03 2.01 -6.19
C LYS A 30 -7.34 3.12 -5.39
N CYS A 31 -6.34 3.80 -5.95
CA CYS A 31 -5.69 4.95 -5.30
C CYS A 31 -6.70 6.06 -4.99
N ARG A 32 -7.54 6.41 -5.98
CA ARG A 32 -8.57 7.44 -5.79
C ARG A 32 -9.64 7.01 -4.79
N LYS A 33 -10.07 5.74 -4.83
CA LYS A 33 -11.00 5.17 -3.84
C LYS A 33 -10.46 5.22 -2.42
N ARG A 34 -9.17 4.88 -2.21
CA ARG A 34 -8.52 5.03 -0.91
C ARG A 34 -8.62 6.46 -0.41
N CYS A 35 -8.29 7.43 -1.28
CA CYS A 35 -8.33 8.83 -0.90
C CYS A 35 -9.76 9.29 -0.55
N GLU A 36 -10.75 8.91 -1.35
CA GLU A 36 -12.17 9.19 -1.08
C GLU A 36 -12.63 8.58 0.25
N GLU A 37 -12.31 7.30 0.48
CA GLU A 37 -12.72 6.54 1.66
C GLU A 37 -12.17 7.12 2.98
N PHE A 38 -10.96 7.70 2.93
CA PHE A 38 -10.31 8.31 4.10
C PHE A 38 -10.35 9.85 4.12
N GLY A 39 -11.08 10.49 3.19
CA GLY A 39 -11.15 11.96 3.10
C GLY A 39 -9.78 12.63 2.89
N ILE A 40 -8.90 11.99 2.10
CA ILE A 40 -7.58 12.50 1.73
C ILE A 40 -7.71 13.31 0.44
N ASP A 41 -7.32 14.58 0.45
CA ASP A 41 -7.30 15.39 -0.75
C ASP A 41 -6.18 14.95 -1.71
N ILE A 42 -6.48 14.83 -2.99
CA ILE A 42 -5.47 14.56 -4.03
C ILE A 42 -5.07 15.88 -4.68
N VAL A 43 -3.82 16.29 -4.48
CA VAL A 43 -3.26 17.48 -5.12
C VAL A 43 -2.34 17.01 -6.27
N PRO A 44 -2.64 17.33 -7.53
CA PRO A 44 -1.79 16.92 -8.65
C PRO A 44 -0.43 17.61 -8.59
N LEU A 45 0.62 16.82 -8.76
CA LEU A 45 1.96 17.32 -9.10
C LEU A 45 1.99 17.88 -10.53
N PRO A 46 2.89 18.82 -10.84
CA PRO A 46 3.22 19.09 -12.23
C PRO A 46 3.87 17.85 -12.86
N CYS A 47 3.61 17.60 -14.14
CA CYS A 47 4.29 16.54 -14.88
C CYS A 47 5.37 17.14 -15.78
N PRO A 48 6.66 17.00 -15.43
CA PRO A 48 7.74 17.57 -16.25
C PRO A 48 7.72 17.04 -17.69
N GLU A 49 7.46 15.74 -17.86
CA GLU A 49 7.40 15.12 -19.19
C GLU A 49 6.29 15.70 -20.05
N THR A 50 5.08 15.87 -19.53
CA THR A 50 3.95 16.46 -20.27
C THR A 50 4.20 17.93 -20.57
N LEU A 51 4.75 18.69 -19.62
CA LEU A 51 5.03 20.11 -19.81
C LEU A 51 6.15 20.35 -20.83
N TYR A 52 7.09 19.40 -20.97
CA TYR A 52 8.19 19.51 -21.93
C TYR A 52 7.87 18.93 -23.30
N LEU A 53 7.34 17.70 -23.35
CA LEU A 53 7.10 16.96 -24.60
C LEU A 53 5.68 17.10 -25.14
N GLY A 54 4.74 17.59 -24.32
CA GLY A 54 3.32 17.62 -24.65
C GLY A 54 2.62 16.27 -24.50
N THR A 55 1.37 16.24 -24.96
CA THR A 55 0.52 15.04 -25.08
C THR A 55 -0.19 15.08 -26.42
N PRO A 56 -0.24 13.98 -27.20
CA PRO A 56 0.37 12.68 -26.92
C PRO A 56 1.90 12.67 -27.01
N ARG A 57 2.54 11.65 -26.42
CA ARG A 57 3.98 11.40 -26.55
C ARG A 57 4.29 9.91 -26.54
N SER A 58 5.29 9.49 -27.31
CA SER A 58 5.82 8.12 -27.23
C SER A 58 6.52 7.88 -25.89
N PRO A 59 6.75 6.62 -25.48
CA PRO A 59 7.64 6.28 -24.36
C PRO A 59 9.09 6.67 -24.66
N GLY A 60 9.93 6.80 -23.63
CA GLY A 60 11.37 7.00 -23.78
C GLY A 60 12.07 7.24 -22.45
N SER A 61 13.40 7.12 -22.48
CA SER A 61 14.24 7.29 -21.28
C SER A 61 14.61 8.75 -21.02
N PHE A 62 15.13 9.03 -19.82
CA PHE A 62 15.64 10.36 -19.48
C PHE A 62 16.79 10.77 -20.40
N THR A 63 17.84 9.96 -20.51
CA THR A 63 19.05 10.29 -21.31
C THR A 63 18.76 10.47 -22.80
N GLU A 64 17.74 9.79 -23.33
CA GLU A 64 17.41 9.88 -24.76
C GLU A 64 16.63 11.16 -25.11
N ARG A 65 15.76 11.64 -24.21
CA ARG A 65 14.73 12.63 -24.57
C ARG A 65 14.63 13.85 -23.66
N LEU A 66 15.19 13.78 -22.46
CA LEU A 66 14.97 14.73 -21.38
C LEU A 66 16.27 15.29 -20.80
N ASP A 67 17.43 14.69 -21.09
CA ASP A 67 18.72 15.16 -20.58
C ASP A 67 19.23 16.38 -21.37
N THR A 68 18.54 17.51 -21.19
CA THR A 68 18.88 18.79 -21.79
C THR A 68 18.89 19.91 -20.75
N PRO A 69 19.65 21.00 -20.97
CA PRO A 69 19.64 22.16 -20.08
C PRO A 69 18.24 22.77 -19.90
N GLU A 70 17.43 22.79 -20.95
CA GLU A 70 16.07 23.33 -20.92
C GLU A 70 15.16 22.51 -20.00
N PHE A 71 15.28 21.19 -20.06
CA PHE A 71 14.52 20.31 -19.18
C PHE A 71 14.99 20.41 -17.72
N SER A 72 16.30 20.54 -17.48
CA SER A 72 16.81 20.79 -16.13
C SER A 72 16.25 22.08 -15.54
N ALA A 73 16.24 23.17 -16.31
CA ALA A 73 15.65 24.44 -15.88
C ALA A 73 14.13 24.35 -15.62
N LEU A 74 13.42 23.52 -16.40
CA LEU A 74 12.03 23.20 -16.13
C LEU A 74 11.87 22.48 -14.77
N LEU A 75 12.69 21.46 -14.49
CA LEU A 75 12.64 20.75 -13.21
C LEU A 75 12.91 21.69 -12.03
N ASP A 76 13.82 22.64 -12.17
CA ASP A 76 14.14 23.63 -11.12
C ASP A 76 12.92 24.51 -10.79
N ARG A 77 12.23 25.05 -11.81
CA ARG A 77 10.99 25.81 -11.58
C ARG A 77 9.89 24.96 -10.95
N LEU A 78 9.68 23.75 -11.45
CA LEU A 78 8.63 22.87 -10.93
C LEU A 78 8.91 22.44 -9.50
N GLU A 79 10.18 22.28 -9.13
CA GLU A 79 10.58 22.02 -7.75
C GLU A 79 10.19 23.19 -6.84
N GLU A 80 10.50 24.43 -7.25
CA GLU A 80 10.13 25.65 -6.52
C GLU A 80 8.61 25.75 -6.35
N GLU A 81 7.83 25.56 -7.42
CA GLU A 81 6.36 25.59 -7.39
C GLU A 81 5.78 24.56 -6.39
N VAL A 82 6.33 23.34 -6.36
CA VAL A 82 5.88 22.29 -5.42
C VAL A 82 6.30 22.61 -4.00
N ARG A 83 7.52 23.12 -3.77
CA ARG A 83 7.99 23.52 -2.44
C ARG A 83 7.16 24.68 -1.88
N ASP A 84 6.81 25.65 -2.70
CA ASP A 84 5.93 26.76 -2.32
C ASP A 84 4.54 26.24 -1.93
N LEU A 85 3.97 25.32 -2.72
CA LEU A 85 2.70 24.68 -2.38
C LEU A 85 2.76 23.96 -1.03
N ILE A 86 3.83 23.20 -0.77
CA ILE A 86 4.04 22.52 0.52
C ILE A 86 4.20 23.53 1.65
N SER A 87 4.92 24.64 1.44
CA SER A 87 5.10 25.68 2.45
C SER A 87 3.78 26.32 2.90
N VAL A 88 2.81 26.42 1.99
CA VAL A 88 1.49 27.01 2.24
C VAL A 88 0.51 25.98 2.81
N LYS A 89 0.49 24.75 2.26
CA LYS A 89 -0.47 23.70 2.65
C LYS A 89 -0.01 22.84 3.83
N GLY A 90 1.26 22.88 4.19
CA GLY A 90 1.90 21.92 5.10
C GLY A 90 2.39 20.67 4.38
N GLU A 91 3.00 19.75 5.14
CA GLU A 91 3.57 18.52 4.59
C GLU A 91 2.47 17.56 4.10
N PRO A 92 2.63 16.94 2.92
CA PRO A 92 1.72 15.90 2.45
C PRO A 92 1.92 14.61 3.26
N ILE A 93 0.90 13.75 3.31
CA ILE A 93 1.06 12.38 3.86
C ILE A 93 2.18 11.64 3.11
N CYS A 94 2.13 11.72 1.78
CA CYS A 94 3.12 11.16 0.88
C CYS A 94 3.03 11.78 -0.52
N ILE A 95 4.03 11.48 -1.34
CA ILE A 95 4.07 11.75 -2.76
C ILE A 95 3.80 10.46 -3.54
N LEU A 96 2.66 10.39 -4.21
CA LEU A 96 2.24 9.25 -5.02
C LEU A 96 2.87 9.31 -6.41
N GLY A 97 3.87 8.47 -6.65
CA GLY A 97 4.57 8.32 -7.92
C GLY A 97 4.10 7.11 -8.74
N VAL A 98 4.62 6.98 -9.95
CA VAL A 98 4.34 5.83 -10.83
C VAL A 98 5.67 5.27 -11.34
N ASN A 99 6.01 4.08 -10.86
CA ASN A 99 7.22 3.38 -11.24
C ASN A 99 7.38 3.23 -12.75
N SER A 100 8.63 3.19 -13.20
CA SER A 100 9.02 3.18 -14.62
C SER A 100 8.85 4.51 -15.35
N SER A 101 8.38 5.58 -14.70
CA SER A 101 8.53 6.93 -15.27
C SER A 101 9.98 7.43 -15.09
N PRO A 102 10.59 8.08 -16.10
CA PRO A 102 11.89 8.72 -15.97
C PRO A 102 11.89 9.87 -14.94
N THR A 103 10.73 10.48 -14.67
CA THR A 103 10.59 11.65 -13.78
C THR A 103 9.93 11.31 -12.46
N CYS A 104 8.82 10.58 -12.48
CA CYS A 104 8.00 10.28 -11.31
C CYS A 104 8.01 8.82 -10.85
N GLY A 105 9.01 8.04 -11.28
CA GLY A 105 9.33 6.75 -10.70
C GLY A 105 9.69 6.87 -9.22
N VAL A 106 9.30 5.88 -8.41
CA VAL A 106 9.52 5.88 -6.95
C VAL A 106 10.70 4.97 -6.61
N THR A 107 10.55 3.67 -6.88
CA THR A 107 11.59 2.67 -6.65
C THR A 107 12.27 2.23 -7.94
N THR A 108 11.67 2.50 -9.09
CA THR A 108 12.27 2.19 -10.39
C THR A 108 11.98 3.26 -11.43
N THR A 109 12.94 3.47 -12.33
CA THR A 109 12.92 4.52 -13.34
C THR A 109 13.64 4.08 -14.63
N TYR A 110 13.29 4.69 -15.77
CA TYR A 110 14.02 4.57 -17.03
C TYR A 110 14.94 5.78 -17.20
N PHE A 111 16.02 5.82 -16.40
CA PHE A 111 17.05 6.85 -16.56
C PHE A 111 17.76 6.70 -17.91
N THR A 112 18.15 5.46 -18.23
CA THR A 112 18.60 5.05 -19.57
C THR A 112 17.52 4.20 -20.25
N ASN A 113 17.83 3.62 -21.40
CA ASN A 113 16.92 2.71 -22.11
C ASN A 113 16.65 1.40 -21.36
N GLU A 114 17.38 1.14 -20.28
CA GLU A 114 17.14 0.02 -19.38
C GLU A 114 16.51 0.50 -18.08
N LYS A 115 15.63 -0.34 -17.51
CA LYS A 115 15.00 -0.05 -16.23
C LYS A 115 16.04 -0.14 -15.12
N SER A 116 16.11 0.90 -14.31
CA SER A 116 17.05 1.05 -13.19
C SER A 116 16.33 1.19 -11.85
N VAL A 117 17.00 0.81 -10.77
CA VAL A 117 16.52 1.00 -9.40
C VAL A 117 16.76 2.45 -8.97
N GLY A 118 15.78 3.03 -8.29
CA GLY A 118 15.82 4.38 -7.76
C GLY A 118 14.67 5.26 -8.28
N PRO A 119 14.53 6.47 -7.71
CA PRO A 119 13.49 7.41 -8.11
C PRO A 119 13.78 8.04 -9.47
N GLY A 120 12.72 8.49 -10.13
CA GLY A 120 12.82 9.36 -11.30
C GLY A 120 13.44 10.71 -10.94
N VAL A 121 13.98 11.40 -11.95
CA VAL A 121 14.80 12.62 -11.75
C VAL A 121 14.07 13.75 -11.04
N PHE A 122 12.74 13.81 -11.15
CA PHE A 122 11.95 14.83 -10.47
C PHE A 122 11.65 14.44 -9.02
N LEU A 123 11.16 13.22 -8.78
CA LEU A 123 10.88 12.77 -7.41
C LEU A 123 12.13 12.67 -6.54
N LYS A 124 13.30 12.43 -7.14
CA LYS A 124 14.59 12.46 -6.44
C LYS A 124 14.86 13.80 -5.71
N ARG A 125 14.29 14.91 -6.19
CA ARG A 125 14.42 16.24 -5.57
C ARG A 125 13.63 16.38 -4.26
N PHE A 126 12.74 15.42 -3.99
CA PHE A 126 11.84 15.39 -2.83
C PHE A 126 12.14 14.22 -1.89
N SER A 127 13.39 13.77 -1.81
CA SER A 127 13.78 12.59 -1.03
C SER A 127 13.49 12.67 0.47
N HIS A 128 13.34 13.89 1.01
CA HIS A 128 12.92 14.10 2.40
C HIS A 128 11.46 13.73 2.67
N PHE A 129 10.63 13.64 1.62
CA PHE A 129 9.25 13.22 1.74
C PHE A 129 9.12 11.74 1.47
N CYS A 130 8.12 11.13 2.11
CA CYS A 130 7.72 9.79 1.77
C CYS A 130 7.14 9.75 0.36
N ALA A 131 7.71 8.94 -0.53
CA ALA A 131 7.14 8.69 -1.85
C ALA A 131 6.72 7.23 -2.01
N VAL A 132 5.57 7.02 -2.65
CA VAL A 132 4.90 5.72 -2.71
C VAL A 132 4.50 5.45 -4.14
N ASP A 133 4.81 4.25 -4.63
CA ASP A 133 4.33 3.82 -5.94
C ASP A 133 2.82 3.57 -5.90
N ALA A 134 2.12 3.97 -6.96
CA ALA A 134 0.67 3.79 -7.09
C ALA A 134 0.20 2.36 -6.80
N ARG A 135 0.96 1.33 -7.20
CA ARG A 135 0.58 -0.08 -6.97
C ARG A 135 0.68 -0.47 -5.50
N VAL A 136 1.59 0.15 -4.75
CA VAL A 136 1.72 -0.04 -3.29
C VAL A 136 0.61 0.73 -2.57
N PHE A 137 0.41 2.00 -2.94
CA PHE A 137 -0.62 2.86 -2.33
C PHE A 137 -2.04 2.31 -2.54
N ALA A 138 -2.30 1.68 -3.69
CA ALA A 138 -3.57 1.03 -4.01
C ALA A 138 -3.89 -0.21 -3.15
N LYS A 139 -2.91 -0.76 -2.42
CA LYS A 139 -3.10 -1.89 -1.50
C LYS A 139 -3.36 -1.34 -0.09
N TYR A 140 -4.60 -1.36 0.33
CA TYR A 140 -5.00 -0.74 1.61
C TYR A 140 -6.09 -1.50 2.36
N ARG A 141 -6.58 -2.61 1.80
CA ARG A 141 -7.57 -3.47 2.45
C ARG A 141 -6.87 -4.59 3.21
N ILE A 142 -7.01 -4.58 4.52
CA ILE A 142 -6.48 -5.58 5.45
C ILE A 142 -7.61 -6.50 5.89
N TYR A 143 -7.35 -7.81 5.83
CA TYR A 143 -8.09 -8.80 6.60
C TYR A 143 -7.31 -9.11 7.88
N LEU A 144 -7.91 -8.88 9.05
CA LEU A 144 -7.29 -9.16 10.33
C LEU A 144 -7.70 -10.56 10.82
N ALA A 145 -6.86 -11.55 10.52
CA ALA A 145 -7.00 -12.93 10.97
C ALA A 145 -6.49 -13.03 12.41
N SER A 146 -7.34 -13.41 13.35
CA SER A 146 -6.99 -13.45 14.77
C SER A 146 -7.95 -14.33 15.58
N PRO A 147 -7.47 -14.98 16.65
CA PRO A 147 -8.35 -15.60 17.64
C PRO A 147 -9.35 -14.58 18.20
N LEU A 148 -10.58 -14.99 18.49
CA LEU A 148 -11.65 -14.11 19.00
C LEU A 148 -12.49 -14.74 20.12
N PHE A 149 -11.96 -15.77 20.77
CA PHE A 149 -12.67 -16.63 21.72
C PHE A 149 -12.68 -16.03 23.13
N SER A 150 -11.59 -15.37 23.53
CA SER A 150 -11.48 -14.70 24.82
C SER A 150 -11.79 -13.21 24.74
N GLU A 151 -12.16 -12.63 25.88
CA GLU A 151 -12.35 -11.18 25.99
C GLU A 151 -11.05 -10.40 25.73
N ALA A 152 -9.91 -10.95 26.17
CA ALA A 152 -8.60 -10.34 25.95
C ALA A 152 -8.26 -10.30 24.45
N GLU A 153 -8.48 -11.39 23.72
CA GLU A 153 -8.30 -11.47 22.26
C GLU A 153 -9.16 -10.44 21.55
N ARG A 154 -10.48 -10.42 21.83
CA ARG A 154 -11.40 -9.49 21.16
C ARG A 154 -11.05 -8.02 21.40
N ARG A 155 -10.63 -7.68 22.63
CA ARG A 155 -10.17 -6.33 22.98
C ARG A 155 -8.87 -5.96 22.26
N TYR A 156 -7.94 -6.90 22.18
CA TYR A 156 -6.68 -6.68 21.46
C TYR A 156 -6.90 -6.49 19.96
N ASN A 157 -7.77 -7.30 19.34
CA ASN A 157 -8.12 -7.15 17.93
C ASN A 157 -8.79 -5.79 17.65
N ALA A 158 -9.67 -5.32 18.54
CA ALA A 158 -10.28 -4.00 18.41
C ALA A 158 -9.24 -2.87 18.48
N TYR A 159 -8.25 -2.99 19.38
CA TYR A 159 -7.12 -2.07 19.44
C TYR A 159 -6.28 -2.09 18.16
N LEU A 160 -5.97 -3.27 17.60
CA LEU A 160 -5.25 -3.38 16.32
C LEU A 160 -6.02 -2.70 15.18
N VAL A 161 -7.34 -2.90 15.12
CA VAL A 161 -8.21 -2.23 14.14
C VAL A 161 -8.14 -0.71 14.28
N GLU A 162 -8.18 -0.18 15.51
CA GLU A 162 -8.04 1.26 15.75
C GLU A 162 -6.71 1.78 15.21
N VAL A 163 -5.59 1.16 15.56
CA VAL A 163 -4.26 1.54 15.09
C VAL A 163 -4.16 1.51 13.56
N LEU A 164 -4.64 0.43 12.94
CA LEU A 164 -4.58 0.27 11.48
C LEU A 164 -5.48 1.28 10.74
N ARG A 165 -6.69 1.54 11.25
CA ARG A 165 -7.62 2.55 10.70
C ARG A 165 -7.06 3.97 10.84
N GLN A 166 -6.37 4.29 11.94
CA GLN A 166 -5.65 5.56 12.13
C GLN A 166 -4.53 5.75 11.09
N ASN A 167 -4.01 4.67 10.52
CA ASN A 167 -2.99 4.68 9.46
C ASN A 167 -3.57 4.51 8.04
N PHE A 168 -4.85 4.85 7.84
CA PHE A 168 -5.54 4.85 6.54
C PHE A 168 -5.59 3.48 5.85
N PHE A 169 -5.78 2.42 6.64
CA PHE A 169 -6.11 1.09 6.14
C PHE A 169 -7.59 0.78 6.37
N PHE A 170 -8.22 0.16 5.38
CA PHE A 170 -9.52 -0.45 5.57
C PHE A 170 -9.27 -1.80 6.25
N VAL A 171 -9.92 -2.06 7.38
CA VAL A 171 -9.74 -3.31 8.12
C VAL A 171 -11.06 -4.03 8.23
N TYR A 172 -11.09 -5.23 7.66
CA TYR A 172 -12.13 -6.21 7.94
C TYR A 172 -11.70 -7.08 9.12
N LEU A 173 -12.53 -7.10 10.16
CA LEU A 173 -12.32 -7.86 11.38
C LEU A 173 -13.49 -8.85 11.56
N PRO A 174 -13.27 -10.18 11.46
CA PRO A 174 -14.34 -11.17 11.51
C PRO A 174 -15.28 -11.08 12.71
N GLN A 175 -14.78 -10.71 13.90
CA GLN A 175 -15.62 -10.56 15.09
C GLN A 175 -16.67 -9.43 14.96
N GLU A 176 -16.42 -8.38 14.18
CA GLU A 176 -17.41 -7.31 13.96
C GLU A 176 -18.61 -7.81 13.12
N ALA A 177 -18.36 -8.79 12.24
CA ALA A 177 -19.39 -9.36 11.37
C ALA A 177 -20.31 -10.36 12.11
N ALA A 178 -19.75 -11.11 13.07
CA ALA A 178 -20.47 -12.15 13.79
C ALA A 178 -21.60 -11.60 14.70
N ASP A 179 -21.46 -10.37 15.21
CA ASP A 179 -22.42 -9.74 16.12
C ASP A 179 -23.71 -9.23 15.42
N THR A 180 -23.72 -9.17 14.08
CA THR A 180 -24.79 -8.50 13.31
C THR A 180 -25.81 -9.43 12.64
N GLU A 181 -25.63 -10.74 12.72
CA GLU A 181 -26.40 -11.70 11.89
C GLU A 181 -27.37 -12.57 12.72
N ASP A 182 -28.66 -12.18 12.74
CA ASP A 182 -29.80 -12.96 13.25
C ASP A 182 -30.21 -14.07 12.24
N GLY A 183 -29.37 -15.10 12.08
CA GLY A 183 -29.67 -16.27 11.26
C GLY A 183 -30.29 -17.43 12.05
N ARG A 184 -31.13 -18.26 11.41
CA ARG A 184 -31.50 -19.58 11.94
C ARG A 184 -30.23 -20.44 11.98
N GLU A 185 -29.98 -21.14 13.09
CA GLU A 185 -28.71 -21.84 13.41
C GLU A 185 -28.03 -22.49 12.20
N GLY A 186 -28.68 -23.40 11.46
CA GLY A 186 -28.03 -24.10 10.33
C GLY A 186 -27.70 -23.29 9.06
N SER A 187 -28.01 -21.99 9.01
CA SER A 187 -27.63 -21.09 7.91
C SER A 187 -26.55 -20.08 8.30
N ARG A 188 -26.28 -19.92 9.60
CA ARG A 188 -25.41 -18.86 10.12
C ARG A 188 -23.94 -19.15 9.85
N GLU A 189 -23.47 -20.38 10.06
CA GLU A 189 -22.06 -20.73 9.83
C GLU A 189 -21.68 -20.57 8.35
N GLN A 190 -22.59 -20.96 7.45
CA GLN A 190 -22.37 -20.80 6.01
C GLN A 190 -22.29 -19.32 5.61
N ILE A 191 -23.17 -18.46 6.15
CA ILE A 191 -23.13 -17.02 5.86
C ILE A 191 -21.82 -16.40 6.36
N ILE A 192 -21.41 -16.71 7.60
CA ILE A 192 -20.16 -16.22 8.18
C ILE A 192 -18.96 -16.67 7.33
N TYR A 193 -18.92 -17.96 6.97
CA TYR A 193 -17.86 -18.51 6.14
C TYR A 193 -17.79 -17.83 4.76
N GLU A 194 -18.92 -17.69 4.07
CA GLU A 194 -18.97 -17.07 2.75
C GLU A 194 -18.55 -15.60 2.79
N LYS A 195 -18.95 -14.88 3.85
CA LYS A 195 -18.58 -13.47 4.08
C LYS A 195 -17.08 -13.33 4.34
N ASN A 196 -16.52 -14.11 5.26
CA ASN A 196 -15.08 -14.12 5.54
C ASN A 196 -14.27 -14.49 4.30
N LEU A 197 -14.69 -15.51 3.55
CA LEU A 197 -14.04 -15.90 2.30
C LEU A 197 -14.11 -14.80 1.23
N SER A 198 -15.24 -14.10 1.13
CA SER A 198 -15.41 -12.96 0.22
C SER A 198 -14.46 -11.81 0.58
N GLU A 199 -14.35 -11.47 1.86
CA GLU A 199 -13.46 -10.39 2.31
C GLU A 199 -11.98 -10.78 2.24
N LEU A 200 -11.62 -12.05 2.51
CA LEU A 200 -10.28 -12.58 2.24
C LEU A 200 -9.90 -12.43 0.77
N LYS A 201 -10.80 -12.77 -0.16
CA LYS A 201 -10.56 -12.60 -1.61
C LYS A 201 -10.32 -11.14 -1.98
N ARG A 202 -11.05 -10.21 -1.35
CA ARG A 202 -10.96 -8.77 -1.60
C ARG A 202 -9.76 -8.10 -0.92
N ALA A 203 -9.23 -8.68 0.15
CA ALA A 203 -8.10 -8.12 0.88
C ALA A 203 -6.85 -8.05 0.00
N ASP A 204 -6.09 -6.96 0.16
CA ASP A 204 -4.77 -6.81 -0.45
C ASP A 204 -3.68 -7.42 0.45
N ILE A 205 -3.92 -7.38 1.78
CA ILE A 205 -3.00 -7.80 2.83
C ILE A 205 -3.79 -8.61 3.87
N VAL A 206 -3.18 -9.67 4.39
CA VAL A 206 -3.68 -10.38 5.56
C VAL A 206 -2.71 -10.20 6.71
N VAL A 207 -3.22 -9.73 7.86
CA VAL A 207 -2.47 -9.65 9.11
C VAL A 207 -2.98 -10.76 10.01
N GLY A 208 -2.10 -11.70 10.37
CA GLY A 208 -2.39 -12.82 11.25
C GLY A 208 -1.82 -12.61 12.64
N VAL A 209 -2.64 -12.66 13.69
CA VAL A 209 -2.17 -12.69 15.08
C VAL A 209 -1.84 -14.12 15.47
N ILE A 210 -0.55 -14.42 15.62
CA ILE A 210 0.00 -15.78 15.82
C ILE A 210 0.56 -15.97 17.24
N ASP A 211 -0.07 -15.33 18.22
CA ASP A 211 0.31 -15.42 19.63
C ASP A 211 -0.05 -16.78 20.24
N GLY A 212 0.78 -17.23 21.19
CA GLY A 212 0.63 -18.50 21.87
C GLY A 212 1.65 -19.57 21.44
N SER A 213 1.51 -20.75 22.05
CA SER A 213 2.34 -21.91 21.74
C SER A 213 2.00 -22.54 20.39
N ASP A 214 0.77 -22.35 19.93
CA ASP A 214 0.28 -22.71 18.60
C ASP A 214 -0.66 -21.60 18.13
N ALA A 215 -0.79 -21.43 16.82
CA ALA A 215 -1.73 -20.46 16.27
C ALA A 215 -3.14 -21.05 16.23
N ASP A 216 -4.15 -20.18 16.30
CA ASP A 216 -5.52 -20.60 16.05
C ASP A 216 -5.64 -21.23 14.65
N SER A 217 -6.36 -22.35 14.57
CA SER A 217 -6.47 -23.13 13.33
C SER A 217 -7.25 -22.38 12.24
N GLY A 218 -8.20 -21.52 12.62
CA GLY A 218 -8.88 -20.61 11.70
C GLY A 218 -7.90 -19.60 11.11
N THR A 219 -7.18 -18.88 11.96
CA THR A 219 -6.15 -17.90 11.58
C THR A 219 -5.09 -18.54 10.67
N ALA A 220 -4.61 -19.74 11.00
CA ALA A 220 -3.65 -20.47 10.18
C ALA A 220 -4.20 -20.82 8.78
N TRP A 221 -5.47 -21.23 8.69
CA TRP A 221 -6.13 -21.50 7.41
C TRP A 221 -6.28 -20.23 6.56
N GLU A 222 -6.66 -19.11 7.17
CA GLU A 222 -6.82 -17.81 6.50
C GLU A 222 -5.49 -17.28 5.96
N MET A 223 -4.42 -17.38 6.76
CA MET A 223 -3.06 -17.05 6.33
C MET A 223 -2.58 -17.94 5.18
N GLY A 224 -2.80 -19.26 5.28
CA GLY A 224 -2.46 -20.21 4.22
C GLY A 224 -3.21 -19.93 2.91
N TYR A 225 -4.51 -19.62 2.98
CA TYR A 225 -5.31 -19.22 1.83
C TYR A 225 -4.78 -17.94 1.17
N ALA A 226 -4.46 -16.93 1.99
CA ALA A 226 -3.91 -15.66 1.52
C ALA A 226 -2.56 -15.85 0.81
N PHE A 227 -1.67 -16.63 1.41
CA PHE A 227 -0.37 -16.97 0.82
C PHE A 227 -0.53 -17.69 -0.52
N ALA A 228 -1.34 -18.76 -0.57
CA ALA A 228 -1.61 -19.51 -1.81
C ALA A 228 -2.26 -18.64 -2.91
N SER A 229 -2.92 -17.55 -2.53
CA SER A 229 -3.53 -16.57 -3.43
C SER A 229 -2.58 -15.42 -3.83
N GLY A 230 -1.30 -15.48 -3.45
CA GLY A 230 -0.30 -14.45 -3.75
C GLY A 230 -0.51 -13.12 -3.02
N LYS A 231 -1.24 -13.12 -1.91
CA LYS A 231 -1.46 -11.93 -1.07
C LYS A 231 -0.31 -11.74 -0.11
N ARG A 232 -0.03 -10.49 0.26
CA ARG A 232 0.96 -10.19 1.31
C ARG A 232 0.42 -10.68 2.66
N VAL A 233 1.21 -11.46 3.38
CA VAL A 233 0.89 -11.95 4.73
C VAL A 233 1.88 -11.36 5.72
N ILE A 234 1.37 -10.72 6.76
CA ILE A 234 2.15 -10.22 7.90
C ILE A 234 1.71 -11.00 9.13
N ALA A 235 2.67 -11.59 9.83
CA ALA A 235 2.42 -12.37 11.04
C ALA A 235 2.81 -11.54 12.27
N LEU A 236 1.83 -11.06 13.02
CA LEU A 236 2.05 -10.35 14.27
C LEU A 236 2.19 -11.34 15.41
N ARG A 237 3.34 -11.30 16.08
CA ARG A 237 3.62 -12.11 17.27
C ARG A 237 4.16 -11.26 18.41
N THR A 238 3.33 -10.98 19.40
CA THR A 238 3.71 -10.31 20.63
C THR A 238 4.19 -11.27 21.73
N ASP A 239 3.88 -12.57 21.61
CA ASP A 239 4.38 -13.59 22.52
C ASP A 239 5.89 -13.79 22.36
N PHE A 240 6.65 -13.28 23.33
CA PHE A 240 8.11 -13.33 23.37
C PHE A 240 8.69 -14.74 23.56
N ARG A 241 7.85 -15.71 23.94
CA ARG A 241 8.30 -17.10 24.16
C ARG A 241 8.66 -17.75 22.82
N LYS A 242 9.58 -18.71 22.87
CA LYS A 242 9.96 -19.53 21.72
C LYS A 242 9.40 -20.95 21.86
N PHE A 243 8.99 -21.55 20.75
CA PHE A 243 8.51 -22.93 20.72
C PHE A 243 9.67 -23.93 20.83
N SER A 244 10.70 -23.78 19.98
CA SER A 244 11.91 -24.60 20.01
C SER A 244 13.07 -23.92 19.27
N GLY A 245 14.25 -23.83 19.89
CA GLY A 245 15.43 -23.23 19.26
C GLY A 245 15.19 -21.78 18.78
N ASN A 246 15.09 -21.59 17.46
CA ASN A 246 14.78 -20.31 16.82
C ASN A 246 13.32 -20.17 16.36
N GLU A 247 12.54 -21.26 16.32
CA GLU A 247 11.11 -21.21 15.99
C GLU A 247 10.33 -20.54 17.12
N ARG A 248 9.50 -19.56 16.76
CA ARG A 248 8.61 -18.89 17.71
C ARG A 248 7.25 -19.62 17.71
N VAL A 249 6.69 -19.89 16.53
CA VAL A 249 5.53 -20.75 16.26
C VAL A 249 5.89 -21.80 15.19
N ASN A 250 4.91 -22.57 14.75
CA ASN A 250 4.99 -23.45 13.58
C ASN A 250 5.62 -22.72 12.37
N LEU A 251 6.69 -23.29 11.81
CA LEU A 251 7.44 -22.71 10.69
C LEU A 251 6.57 -22.33 9.47
N MET A 252 5.45 -23.02 9.25
CA MET A 252 4.55 -22.74 8.13
C MET A 252 3.92 -21.35 8.20
N LEU A 253 3.91 -20.73 9.38
CA LEU A 253 3.39 -19.37 9.60
C LEU A 253 4.50 -18.31 9.61
N GLU A 254 5.77 -18.70 9.67
CA GLU A 254 6.91 -17.78 9.74
C GLU A 254 7.68 -17.67 8.42
N MET A 255 7.88 -18.79 7.70
CA MET A 255 8.87 -18.85 6.60
C MET A 255 8.53 -17.94 5.40
N GLU A 256 7.25 -17.70 5.16
CA GLU A 256 6.76 -16.93 4.00
C GLU A 256 5.91 -15.72 4.40
N ALA A 257 5.80 -15.46 5.71
CA ALA A 257 5.16 -14.27 6.24
C ALA A 257 6.21 -13.28 6.71
N GLU A 258 5.92 -11.98 6.59
CA GLU A 258 6.71 -10.97 7.25
C GLU A 258 6.36 -10.97 8.75
N VAL A 259 7.25 -11.50 9.59
CA VAL A 259 7.03 -11.62 11.02
C VAL A 259 7.39 -10.31 11.72
N VAL A 260 6.42 -9.71 12.42
CA VAL A 260 6.58 -8.50 13.22
C VAL A 260 6.29 -8.80 14.69
N LEU A 261 7.07 -8.22 15.59
CA LEU A 261 7.10 -8.61 17.00
C LEU A 261 6.26 -7.70 17.92
N ASN A 262 5.75 -6.61 17.38
CA ASN A 262 4.95 -5.63 18.09
C ASN A 262 4.14 -4.78 17.10
N VAL A 263 3.28 -3.92 17.64
CA VAL A 263 2.36 -3.08 16.86
C VAL A 263 3.11 -2.01 16.08
N ASP A 264 4.21 -1.46 16.63
CA ASP A 264 5.01 -0.45 15.95
C ASP A 264 5.71 -1.03 14.71
N GLU A 265 6.24 -2.25 14.81
CA GLU A 265 6.78 -3.00 13.68
C GLU A 265 5.71 -3.35 12.64
N LEU A 266 4.49 -3.70 13.07
CA LEU A 266 3.36 -3.89 12.15
C LEU A 266 3.05 -2.62 11.37
N VAL A 267 2.95 -1.48 12.05
CA VAL A 267 2.71 -0.18 11.41
C VAL A 267 3.88 0.19 10.49
N SER A 268 5.13 -0.06 10.89
CA SER A 268 6.30 0.19 10.05
C SER A 268 6.32 -0.70 8.80
N ALA A 269 5.97 -1.97 8.92
CA ALA A 269 5.90 -2.91 7.79
C ALA A 269 4.81 -2.49 6.79
N LEU A 270 3.68 -1.98 7.28
CA LEU A 270 2.59 -1.47 6.45
C LEU A 270 2.85 -0.05 5.93
N GLY A 271 3.69 0.69 6.64
CA GLY A 271 4.00 2.09 6.39
C GLY A 271 4.76 2.32 5.10
N PHE A 272 4.86 3.59 4.76
CA PHE A 272 5.60 4.04 3.59
C PHE A 272 6.95 4.63 4.02
N HIS A 273 8.00 4.39 3.24
CA HIS A 273 9.34 4.88 3.55
C HIS A 273 9.73 6.07 2.65
N PRO A 274 10.63 6.97 3.12
CA PRO A 274 11.27 7.97 2.27
C PRO A 274 12.02 7.34 1.09
N LEU A 275 12.23 8.14 0.04
CA LEU A 275 13.05 7.71 -1.09
C LEU A 275 14.53 7.54 -0.66
N PRO A 276 15.25 6.55 -1.20
CA PRO A 276 16.69 6.39 -0.98
C PRO A 276 17.51 7.52 -1.62
#